data_AF-A0A1E3JRD5-F1
#
_entry.id   AF-A0A1E3JRD5-F1
#
_cell.length_a   1.000
_cell.length_b   1.000
_cell.length_c   1.000
_cell.angle_alpha   90.00
_cell.angle_beta   90.00
_cell.angle_gamma   90.00
#
_symmetry.space_group_name_H-M   'P 1'
#
loop_
_entity.id
_entity.type
_entity.pdbx_description
1 polymer ?
#
loop_
_entity_poly.entity_id
_entity_poly.type
_entity_poly.pdbx_seq_one_letter_code
_entity_poly.pdbx_strand_id
1 'polypeptide(L)'
;MSTIPSLPVPGEQQFPRRLLHYIAAHPALRSWALSPPLLSILLLVLIVRQGGLVVDVEDDGRDKLVSIVYAMMESIFSMTVRTLSLSAVTRTDELPWSLFRNHTPRHVPSQESQLSDVRPRIGSRKSTNLEVNGHLHHNLDKDHLDLPEVLIVTGLENASGPVQMKMCDYLTKKRVEARVENEDRVWEFEPVVVWVRREGAEVPWWVTDHFMCGTTVDPFAMDKPPRGLRPGAIIPQPYLKTLSLLLPYTHIHASISMHISNLLSAITTHPSLHSAITSRAVRAFPIYVRAHRLLVGDFTLPHLFEVKLHQQDSEGVGSQNKKGLGGGTGGVDSWNIIAGEEPDVNGLRQEGNEEDFDGWHVMPANVQGVWNVLMAHRVKKRREREEVMWLVKGPAHGGRRSAPGGSIDDILNEIIRTI
;
A
#
# COMPACT_ATOMS: atom_id res chain seq x y z
N MET A 1 -6.12 32.47 -19.58
CA MET A 1 -6.05 31.00 -19.51
C MET A 1 -4.87 30.65 -18.63
N SER A 2 -5.10 30.05 -17.46
CA SER A 2 -4.00 29.57 -16.61
C SER A 2 -3.34 28.37 -17.27
N THR A 3 -2.05 28.45 -17.57
CA THR A 3 -1.27 27.31 -18.07
C THR A 3 -1.24 26.23 -17.00
N ILE A 4 -1.56 24.99 -17.38
CA ILE A 4 -1.45 23.84 -16.46
C ILE A 4 0.04 23.69 -16.14
N PRO A 5 0.43 23.60 -14.86
CA PRO A 5 1.83 23.34 -14.50
C PRO A 5 2.29 22.03 -15.15
N SER A 6 3.58 21.93 -15.49
CA SER A 6 4.14 20.65 -15.92
C SER A 6 4.27 19.70 -14.72
N LEU A 7 4.15 18.40 -14.97
CA LEU A 7 4.48 17.37 -13.97
C LEU A 7 5.95 17.56 -13.56
N PRO A 8 6.27 17.70 -12.26
CA PRO A 8 7.65 17.95 -11.84
C PRO A 8 8.52 16.72 -12.10
N VAL A 9 9.76 16.91 -12.51
CA VAL A 9 10.73 15.82 -12.63
C VAL A 9 11.10 15.32 -11.23
N PRO A 10 11.22 13.99 -11.00
CA PRO A 10 11.68 13.46 -9.72
C PRO A 10 12.98 14.11 -9.25
N GLY A 11 13.00 14.57 -8.00
CA GLY A 11 14.17 15.20 -7.39
C GLY A 11 14.31 16.70 -7.58
N GLU A 12 13.47 17.33 -8.41
CA GLU A 12 13.42 18.80 -8.53
C GLU A 12 13.25 19.49 -7.17
N GLN A 13 13.73 20.74 -7.07
CA GLN A 13 13.52 21.53 -5.86
C GLN A 13 12.04 21.66 -5.51
N GLN A 14 11.72 21.39 -4.24
CA GLN A 14 10.37 21.34 -3.70
C GLN A 14 9.47 20.31 -4.38
N PHE A 15 10.04 19.21 -4.86
CA PHE A 15 9.34 18.11 -5.55
C PHE A 15 7.96 17.76 -4.96
N PRO A 16 7.82 17.41 -3.66
CA PRO A 16 6.52 17.10 -3.06
C PRO A 16 5.49 18.22 -3.22
N ARG A 17 5.90 19.47 -2.94
CA ARG A 17 4.98 20.62 -3.01
C ARG A 17 4.55 20.88 -4.44
N ARG A 18 5.47 20.77 -5.40
CA ARG A 18 5.18 20.94 -6.83
C ARG A 18 4.29 19.83 -7.35
N LEU A 19 4.49 18.58 -6.91
CA LEU A 19 3.66 17.45 -7.31
C LEU A 19 2.23 17.61 -6.78
N LEU A 20 2.07 17.94 -5.49
CA LEU A 20 0.76 18.22 -4.90
C LEU A 20 0.08 19.42 -5.57
N HIS A 21 0.82 20.49 -5.87
CA HIS A 21 0.30 21.65 -6.58
C HIS A 21 -0.14 21.29 -8.01
N TYR A 22 0.65 20.49 -8.73
CA TYR A 22 0.31 20.01 -10.07
C TYR A 22 -1.01 19.22 -10.07
N ILE A 23 -1.18 18.30 -9.13
CA ILE A 23 -2.41 17.50 -9.00
C ILE A 23 -3.59 18.40 -8.62
N ALA A 24 -3.43 19.26 -7.60
CA ALA A 24 -4.49 20.15 -7.13
C ALA A 24 -4.93 21.18 -8.19
N ALA A 25 -4.01 21.64 -9.04
CA ALA A 25 -4.28 22.58 -10.13
C ALA A 25 -4.82 21.90 -11.40
N HIS A 26 -4.85 20.56 -11.45
CA HIS A 26 -5.25 19.85 -12.66
C HIS A 26 -6.74 20.11 -12.97
N PRO A 27 -7.11 20.52 -14.21
CA PRO A 27 -8.48 20.93 -14.54
C PRO A 27 -9.54 19.86 -14.27
N ALA A 28 -9.18 18.57 -14.39
CA ALA A 28 -10.09 17.46 -14.10
C ALA A 28 -10.51 17.39 -12.62
N LEU A 29 -9.74 18.00 -11.70
CA LEU A 29 -9.94 17.94 -10.25
C LEU A 29 -10.44 19.27 -9.66
N ARG A 30 -10.80 20.26 -10.48
CA ARG A 30 -11.08 21.66 -10.06
C ARG A 30 -12.12 21.81 -8.94
N SER A 31 -12.98 20.82 -8.72
CA SER A 31 -14.03 20.82 -7.69
C SER A 31 -13.84 19.74 -6.62
N TRP A 32 -12.65 19.15 -6.50
CA TRP A 32 -12.40 18.08 -5.56
C TRP A 32 -11.23 18.41 -4.65
N ALA A 33 -11.50 18.73 -3.38
CA ALA A 33 -10.46 18.90 -2.38
C ALA A 33 -9.90 17.52 -2.00
N LEU A 34 -8.75 17.16 -2.58
CA LEU A 34 -8.05 15.93 -2.25
C LEU A 34 -7.44 16.00 -0.86
N SER A 35 -7.47 14.88 -0.13
CA SER A 35 -6.72 14.72 1.12
C SER A 35 -5.24 14.47 0.81
N PRO A 36 -4.32 15.41 1.11
CA PRO A 36 -2.90 15.23 0.83
C PRO A 36 -2.30 14.01 1.57
N PRO A 37 -2.59 13.75 2.87
CA PRO A 37 -2.07 12.58 3.56
C PRO A 37 -2.45 11.25 2.87
N LEU A 38 -3.72 11.09 2.49
CA LEU A 38 -4.18 9.88 1.80
C LEU A 38 -3.47 9.73 0.45
N LEU A 39 -3.44 10.79 -0.35
CA LEU A 39 -2.78 10.81 -1.65
C LEU A 39 -1.29 10.43 -1.56
N SER A 40 -0.57 11.00 -0.58
CA SER A 40 0.84 10.70 -0.34
C SER A 40 1.08 9.24 0.03
N ILE A 41 0.22 8.66 0.88
CA ILE A 41 0.35 7.25 1.28
C ILE A 41 -0.01 6.32 0.11
N LEU A 42 -1.03 6.65 -0.69
CA LEU A 42 -1.36 5.90 -1.90
C LEU A 42 -0.16 5.92 -2.87
N LEU A 43 0.41 7.09 -3.14
CA LEU A 43 1.60 7.23 -3.97
C LEU A 43 2.78 6.40 -3.43
N LEU A 44 3.02 6.43 -2.12
CA LEU A 44 4.07 5.63 -1.47
C LEU A 44 3.90 4.13 -1.73
N VAL A 45 2.68 3.61 -1.55
CA VAL A 45 2.39 2.18 -1.78
C VAL A 45 2.47 1.81 -3.26
N LEU A 46 2.06 2.71 -4.15
CA LEU A 46 2.17 2.52 -5.60
C LEU A 46 3.63 2.50 -6.09
N ILE A 47 4.53 3.26 -5.46
CA ILE A 47 5.97 3.26 -5.77
C ILE A 47 6.62 1.95 -5.30
N VAL A 48 6.30 1.50 -4.08
CA VAL A 48 6.96 0.32 -3.48
C VAL A 48 6.40 -0.99 -4.03
N ARG A 49 5.09 -1.09 -4.27
CA ARG A 49 4.37 -2.29 -4.73
C ARG A 49 4.68 -3.56 -3.92
N GLN A 50 5.06 -3.44 -2.64
CA GLN A 50 5.33 -4.57 -1.75
C GLN A 50 4.46 -4.48 -0.50
N GLY A 51 3.37 -5.25 -0.50
CA GLY A 51 2.36 -5.24 0.56
C GLY A 51 1.24 -4.24 0.29
N GLY A 52 0.22 -4.25 1.17
CA GLY A 52 -0.96 -3.40 1.05
C GLY A 52 -0.97 -2.17 1.97
N LEU A 53 -2.06 -1.41 1.86
CA LEU A 53 -2.42 -0.31 2.76
C LEU A 53 -3.64 -0.70 3.60
N VAL A 54 -3.59 -0.48 4.91
CA VAL A 54 -4.78 -0.43 5.77
C VAL A 54 -5.24 1.02 5.89
N VAL A 55 -6.53 1.27 5.64
CA VAL A 55 -7.16 2.56 5.94
C VAL A 55 -8.25 2.31 6.96
N ASP A 56 -8.00 2.72 8.21
CA ASP A 56 -8.96 2.68 9.29
C ASP A 56 -9.96 3.83 9.13
N VAL A 57 -11.24 3.51 9.28
CA VAL A 57 -12.36 4.43 9.08
C VAL A 57 -13.50 4.12 10.05
N GLU A 58 -14.20 5.16 10.48
CA GLU A 58 -15.48 5.04 11.18
C GLU A 58 -16.52 4.31 10.32
N ASP A 59 -17.45 3.59 10.96
CA ASP A 59 -18.32 2.63 10.29
C ASP A 59 -19.22 3.25 9.21
N ASP A 60 -19.70 4.46 9.44
CA ASP A 60 -20.62 5.20 8.58
C ASP A 60 -19.94 5.88 7.37
N GLY A 61 -18.62 6.05 7.40
CA GLY A 61 -17.88 6.66 6.30
C GLY A 61 -17.12 5.69 5.39
N ARG A 62 -17.25 4.38 5.62
CA ARG A 62 -16.60 3.33 4.83
C ARG A 62 -16.87 3.45 3.32
N ASP A 63 -18.13 3.54 2.92
CA ASP A 63 -18.51 3.61 1.50
C ASP A 63 -18.02 4.91 0.84
N LYS A 64 -18.03 6.01 1.60
CA LYS A 64 -17.50 7.30 1.15
C LYS A 64 -16.00 7.17 0.88
N LEU A 65 -15.25 6.59 1.80
CA LEU A 65 -13.81 6.38 1.64
C LEU A 65 -13.50 5.43 0.48
N VAL A 66 -14.23 4.32 0.31
CA VAL A 66 -14.08 3.43 -0.85
C VAL A 66 -14.25 4.20 -2.16
N SER A 67 -15.28 5.06 -2.24
CA SER A 67 -15.49 5.88 -3.44
C SER A 67 -14.36 6.89 -3.71
N ILE A 68 -13.77 7.47 -2.65
CA ILE A 68 -12.64 8.41 -2.73
C ILE A 68 -11.39 7.67 -3.23
N VAL A 69 -11.03 6.54 -2.61
CA VAL A 69 -9.85 5.75 -3.01
C VAL A 69 -10.02 5.23 -4.44
N TYR A 70 -11.20 4.73 -4.79
CA TYR A 70 -11.52 4.28 -6.14
C TYR A 70 -11.28 5.39 -7.16
N ALA A 71 -11.86 6.58 -6.93
CA ALA A 71 -11.72 7.72 -7.83
C ALA A 71 -10.28 8.24 -7.90
N MET A 72 -9.52 8.24 -6.80
CA MET A 72 -8.10 8.61 -6.80
C MET A 72 -7.29 7.65 -7.68
N MET A 73 -7.48 6.35 -7.49
CA MET A 73 -6.76 5.31 -8.24
C MET A 73 -7.08 5.33 -9.74
N GLU A 74 -8.35 5.50 -10.10
CA GLU A 74 -8.78 5.51 -11.50
C GLU A 74 -8.49 6.86 -12.20
N SER A 75 -8.66 7.99 -11.52
CA SER A 75 -8.62 9.32 -12.18
C SER A 75 -7.33 10.09 -11.96
N ILE A 76 -6.52 9.76 -10.95
CA ILE A 76 -5.20 10.36 -10.75
C ILE A 76 -4.13 9.44 -11.33
N PHE A 77 -4.22 8.14 -11.03
CA PHE A 77 -3.19 7.17 -11.42
C PHE A 77 -3.54 6.35 -12.66
N SER A 78 -4.76 6.45 -13.20
CA SER A 78 -5.21 5.64 -14.35
C SER A 78 -5.04 4.13 -14.14
N MET A 79 -5.24 3.67 -12.90
CA MET A 79 -5.17 2.25 -12.54
C MET A 79 -6.52 1.57 -12.77
N THR A 80 -6.50 0.30 -13.13
CA THR A 80 -7.68 -0.57 -13.09
C THR A 80 -8.00 -0.94 -11.64
N VAL A 81 -9.15 -0.50 -11.14
CA VAL A 81 -9.56 -0.66 -9.75
C VAL A 81 -10.73 -1.62 -9.64
N ARG A 82 -10.68 -2.54 -8.67
CA ARG A 82 -11.86 -3.33 -8.27
C ARG A 82 -12.10 -3.26 -6.79
N THR A 83 -13.36 -3.42 -6.41
CA THR A 83 -13.78 -3.49 -5.01
C THR A 83 -14.25 -4.89 -4.68
N LEU A 84 -13.72 -5.45 -3.59
CA LEU A 84 -14.10 -6.73 -3.02
C LEU A 84 -14.68 -6.50 -1.62
N SER A 85 -15.96 -6.83 -1.45
CA SER A 85 -16.63 -6.81 -0.15
C SER A 85 -16.71 -8.21 0.41
N LEU A 86 -16.10 -8.42 1.58
CA LEU A 86 -16.09 -9.69 2.30
C LEU A 86 -17.01 -9.61 3.50
N SER A 87 -17.55 -10.76 3.89
CA SER A 87 -18.44 -10.91 5.04
C SER A 87 -18.28 -12.28 5.68
N ALA A 88 -18.94 -12.49 6.82
CA ALA A 88 -18.94 -13.79 7.50
C ALA A 88 -19.54 -14.92 6.64
N VAL A 89 -20.39 -14.59 5.66
CA VAL A 89 -21.03 -15.56 4.76
C VAL A 89 -20.25 -15.82 3.47
N THR A 90 -19.22 -15.02 3.19
CA THR A 90 -18.38 -15.23 2.00
C THR A 90 -17.69 -16.58 2.10
N ARG A 91 -17.74 -17.37 1.03
CA ARG A 91 -17.09 -18.68 0.98
C ARG A 91 -15.73 -18.62 0.27
N THR A 92 -14.84 -19.55 0.59
CA THR A 92 -13.50 -19.61 0.01
C THR A 92 -13.50 -19.94 -1.48
N ASP A 93 -14.47 -20.72 -1.96
CA ASP A 93 -14.64 -21.08 -3.37
C ASP A 93 -15.21 -19.95 -4.24
N GLU A 94 -15.85 -18.95 -3.61
CA GLU A 94 -16.38 -17.76 -4.29
C GLU A 94 -15.33 -16.67 -4.50
N LEU A 95 -14.22 -16.71 -3.74
CA LEU A 95 -13.19 -15.67 -3.74
C LEU A 95 -12.58 -15.40 -5.13
N PRO A 96 -12.10 -16.41 -5.89
CA PRO A 96 -11.52 -16.14 -7.20
C PRO A 96 -12.51 -15.39 -8.10
N TRP A 97 -13.77 -15.84 -8.14
CA TRP A 97 -14.80 -15.25 -8.98
C TRP A 97 -15.17 -13.83 -8.54
N SER A 98 -15.12 -13.57 -7.24
CA SER A 98 -15.39 -12.24 -6.69
C SER A 98 -14.29 -11.25 -7.08
N LEU A 99 -13.05 -11.70 -7.31
CA LEU A 99 -11.98 -10.86 -7.85
C LEU A 99 -12.20 -10.50 -9.32
N PHE A 100 -12.85 -11.38 -10.10
CA PHE A 100 -13.14 -11.17 -11.52
C PHE A 100 -14.40 -10.35 -11.79
N ARG A 101 -15.31 -10.24 -10.82
CA ARG A 101 -16.55 -9.47 -10.98
C ARG A 101 -16.24 -7.97 -10.94
N ASN A 102 -16.58 -7.27 -12.02
CA ASN A 102 -16.59 -5.82 -12.06
C ASN A 102 -17.74 -5.29 -11.18
N HIS A 103 -17.42 -5.01 -9.92
CA HIS A 103 -18.27 -4.17 -9.08
C HIS A 103 -17.85 -2.72 -9.26
N THR A 104 -18.45 -2.05 -10.25
CA THR A 104 -18.47 -0.57 -10.19
C THR A 104 -19.21 -0.20 -8.91
N PRO A 105 -18.65 0.68 -8.05
CA PRO A 105 -19.33 1.14 -6.85
C PRO A 105 -20.72 1.60 -7.28
N ARG A 106 -21.78 0.94 -6.78
CA ARG A 106 -23.15 1.37 -7.05
C ARG A 106 -23.27 2.75 -6.41
N HIS A 107 -23.15 3.79 -7.24
CA HIS A 107 -23.59 5.11 -6.86
C HIS A 107 -25.08 4.98 -6.59
N VAL A 108 -25.44 4.82 -5.32
CA VAL A 108 -26.82 4.97 -4.88
C VAL A 108 -27.13 6.43 -5.23
N PRO A 109 -28.00 6.72 -6.21
CA PRO A 109 -28.39 8.09 -6.45
C PRO A 109 -29.04 8.55 -5.15
N SER A 110 -28.39 9.50 -4.47
CA SER A 110 -28.97 10.16 -3.31
C SER A 110 -30.33 10.68 -3.74
N GLN A 111 -31.40 10.01 -3.32
CA GLN A 111 -32.76 10.52 -3.41
C GLN A 111 -32.86 11.65 -2.40
N GLU A 112 -32.27 12.80 -2.73
CA GLU A 112 -32.65 14.06 -2.12
C GLU A 112 -34.06 14.39 -2.63
N SER A 113 -35.04 13.99 -1.82
CA SER A 113 -36.19 14.81 -1.44
C SER A 113 -36.89 15.56 -2.58
N GLN A 114 -37.72 14.85 -3.35
CA GLN A 114 -39.01 15.42 -3.71
C GLN A 114 -40.02 15.03 -2.63
N LEU A 115 -40.15 15.92 -1.64
CA LEU A 115 -41.28 15.95 -0.71
C LEU A 115 -42.55 16.24 -1.51
N SER A 116 -43.24 15.18 -1.93
CA SER A 116 -44.65 15.25 -2.31
C SER A 116 -45.40 14.18 -1.53
N ASP A 117 -45.98 14.65 -0.42
CA ASP A 117 -47.21 14.24 0.24
C ASP A 117 -47.94 13.03 -0.37
N VAL A 118 -47.64 11.81 0.09
CA VAL A 118 -48.43 10.61 -0.22
C VAL A 118 -48.64 9.76 1.03
N ARG A 119 -49.94 9.59 1.33
CA ARG A 119 -50.58 8.84 2.42
C ARG A 119 -49.93 7.49 2.78
N PRO A 120 -50.07 7.07 4.06
CA PRO A 120 -49.57 5.78 4.52
C PRO A 120 -50.47 4.64 4.02
N ARG A 121 -49.93 3.77 3.15
CA ARG A 121 -50.50 2.44 2.91
C ARG A 121 -49.75 1.41 3.75
N ILE A 122 -50.43 0.94 4.79
CA ILE A 122 -50.07 -0.22 5.59
C ILE A 122 -50.12 -1.45 4.66
N GLY A 123 -48.93 -1.91 4.24
CA GLY A 123 -48.77 -3.08 3.40
C GLY A 123 -47.57 -3.89 3.89
N SER A 124 -47.85 -4.88 4.74
CA SER A 124 -46.90 -5.90 5.22
C SER A 124 -46.21 -6.59 4.03
N ARG A 125 -45.02 -6.12 3.66
CA ARG A 125 -44.16 -6.79 2.67
C ARG A 125 -43.30 -7.83 3.40
N LYS A 126 -43.75 -9.08 3.37
CA LYS A 126 -42.92 -10.23 3.73
C LYS A 126 -41.75 -10.29 2.75
N SER A 127 -40.55 -10.01 3.25
CA SER A 127 -39.30 -10.19 2.52
C SER A 127 -39.06 -11.69 2.35
N THR A 128 -39.41 -12.23 1.19
CA THR A 128 -39.05 -13.60 0.82
C THR A 128 -37.57 -13.62 0.47
N ASN A 129 -36.80 -14.36 1.28
CA ASN A 129 -35.41 -14.73 1.02
C ASN A 129 -35.30 -15.37 -0.37
N LEU A 130 -34.59 -14.69 -1.28
CA LEU A 130 -34.17 -15.28 -2.56
C LEU A 130 -33.03 -16.28 -2.29
N GLU A 131 -33.38 -17.56 -2.24
CA GLU A 131 -32.46 -18.66 -2.54
C GLU A 131 -32.28 -18.74 -4.06
N VAL A 132 -31.53 -17.80 -4.64
CA VAL A 132 -31.17 -17.83 -6.07
C VAL A 132 -29.70 -17.40 -6.18
N ASN A 133 -28.74 -18.32 -5.96
CA ASN A 133 -27.33 -17.97 -6.22
C ASN A 133 -26.40 -19.13 -6.65
N GLY A 134 -26.92 -20.34 -6.90
CA GLY A 134 -26.06 -21.47 -7.32
C GLY A 134 -25.55 -21.43 -8.77
N HIS A 135 -26.21 -20.69 -9.68
CA HIS A 135 -25.92 -20.75 -11.13
C HIS A 135 -25.29 -19.49 -11.73
N LEU A 136 -24.99 -18.47 -10.93
CA LEU A 136 -24.45 -17.17 -11.41
C LEU A 136 -22.94 -17.18 -11.72
N HIS A 137 -22.29 -18.35 -11.72
CA HIS A 137 -20.85 -18.47 -12.00
C HIS A 137 -20.51 -18.82 -13.45
N HIS A 138 -21.51 -19.11 -14.31
CA HIS A 138 -21.26 -19.68 -15.64
C HIS A 138 -21.15 -18.68 -16.80
N ASN A 139 -21.35 -17.36 -16.58
CA ASN A 139 -21.39 -16.36 -17.67
C ASN A 139 -20.20 -15.39 -17.66
N LEU A 140 -19.10 -15.70 -16.97
CA LEU A 140 -17.88 -14.89 -17.13
C LEU A 140 -17.23 -15.24 -18.47
N ASP A 141 -17.02 -14.22 -19.29
CA ASP A 141 -16.28 -14.33 -20.54
C ASP A 141 -14.84 -14.77 -20.23
N LYS A 142 -14.56 -16.04 -20.53
CA LYS A 142 -13.32 -16.74 -20.14
C LYS A 142 -12.08 -16.14 -20.77
N ASP A 143 -12.25 -15.45 -21.89
CA ASP A 143 -11.16 -14.91 -22.68
C ASP A 143 -10.72 -13.52 -22.16
N HIS A 144 -11.48 -12.92 -21.23
CA HIS A 144 -11.27 -11.55 -20.75
C HIS A 144 -11.34 -11.45 -19.21
N LEU A 145 -10.78 -12.44 -18.51
CA LEU A 145 -10.61 -12.39 -17.06
C LEU A 145 -9.39 -11.55 -16.68
N ASP A 146 -9.53 -10.23 -16.80
CA ASP A 146 -8.49 -9.30 -16.37
C ASP A 146 -8.49 -9.20 -14.84
N LEU A 147 -7.31 -9.14 -14.22
CA LEU A 147 -7.17 -8.84 -12.79
C LEU A 147 -6.92 -7.34 -12.60
N PRO A 148 -7.36 -6.75 -11.48
CA PRO A 148 -7.16 -5.33 -11.22
C PRO A 148 -5.69 -5.05 -10.88
N GLU A 149 -5.22 -3.84 -11.22
CA GLU A 149 -3.95 -3.31 -10.70
C GLU A 149 -4.08 -2.84 -9.24
N VAL A 150 -5.30 -2.43 -8.84
CA VAL A 150 -5.62 -2.02 -7.47
C VAL A 150 -6.87 -2.74 -6.97
N LEU A 151 -6.76 -3.41 -5.84
CA LEU A 151 -7.88 -4.09 -5.19
C LEU A 151 -8.24 -3.38 -3.88
N ILE A 152 -9.42 -2.76 -3.82
CA ILE A 152 -10.00 -2.20 -2.60
C ILE A 152 -10.78 -3.30 -1.90
N VAL A 153 -10.41 -3.64 -0.67
CA VAL A 153 -11.06 -4.70 0.12
C VAL A 153 -11.80 -4.08 1.30
N THR A 154 -13.04 -4.49 1.52
CA THR A 154 -13.82 -4.14 2.73
C THR A 154 -14.29 -5.40 3.45
N GLY A 155 -14.47 -5.31 4.77
CA GLY A 155 -15.06 -6.40 5.55
C GLY A 155 -14.17 -7.63 5.73
N LEU A 156 -12.88 -7.54 5.38
CA LEU A 156 -11.91 -8.61 5.64
C LEU A 156 -11.83 -8.95 7.14
N GLU A 157 -12.01 -7.96 8.01
CA GLU A 157 -12.11 -8.12 9.47
C GLU A 157 -13.30 -8.99 9.90
N ASN A 158 -14.37 -9.03 9.10
CA ASN A 158 -15.60 -9.79 9.40
C ASN A 158 -15.65 -11.12 8.64
N ALA A 159 -14.70 -11.37 7.73
CA ALA A 159 -14.62 -12.59 6.97
C ALA A 159 -14.24 -13.78 7.86
N SER A 160 -14.65 -14.99 7.45
CA SER A 160 -14.25 -16.20 8.16
C SER A 160 -12.73 -16.41 8.08
N GLY A 161 -12.15 -17.09 9.09
CA GLY A 161 -10.72 -17.42 9.11
C GLY A 161 -10.22 -18.10 7.81
N PRO A 162 -10.94 -19.08 7.23
CA PRO A 162 -10.57 -19.66 5.93
C PRO A 162 -10.51 -18.67 4.77
N VAL A 163 -11.44 -17.70 4.71
CA VAL A 163 -11.44 -16.65 3.69
C VAL A 163 -10.26 -15.70 3.88
N GLN A 164 -9.99 -15.28 5.12
CA GLN A 164 -8.82 -14.46 5.45
C GLN A 164 -7.52 -15.16 5.07
N MET A 165 -7.39 -16.45 5.40
CA MET A 165 -6.22 -17.26 5.04
C MET A 165 -6.07 -17.38 3.53
N LYS A 166 -7.15 -17.67 2.80
CA LYS A 166 -7.10 -17.79 1.33
C LYS A 166 -6.73 -16.47 0.65
N MET A 167 -7.20 -15.34 1.17
CA MET A 167 -6.79 -14.02 0.69
C MET A 167 -5.31 -13.76 0.94
N CYS A 168 -4.80 -14.05 2.14
CA CYS A 168 -3.37 -13.93 2.47
C CYS A 168 -2.49 -14.87 1.62
N ASP A 169 -3.02 -16.04 1.27
CA ASP A 169 -2.41 -16.98 0.34
C ASP A 169 -2.23 -16.37 -1.05
N TYR A 170 -3.25 -15.69 -1.59
CA TYR A 170 -3.14 -14.98 -2.86
C TYR A 170 -2.08 -13.88 -2.81
N LEU A 171 -2.03 -13.11 -1.72
CA LEU A 171 -1.03 -12.05 -1.54
C LEU A 171 0.40 -12.58 -1.35
N THR A 172 0.55 -13.75 -0.72
CA THR A 172 1.87 -14.40 -0.53
C THR A 172 2.36 -15.03 -1.84
N LYS A 173 1.49 -15.81 -2.48
CA LYS A 173 1.83 -16.60 -3.67
C LYS A 173 1.78 -15.76 -4.96
N LYS A 174 1.23 -14.54 -4.86
CA LYS A 174 1.01 -13.62 -5.98
C LYS A 174 0.32 -14.27 -7.18
N ARG A 175 -0.63 -15.16 -6.89
CA ARG A 175 -1.38 -15.89 -7.91
C ARG A 175 -2.75 -16.27 -7.40
N VAL A 176 -3.73 -16.26 -8.29
CA VAL A 176 -5.08 -16.74 -8.04
C VAL A 176 -5.26 -18.05 -8.80
N GLU A 177 -5.77 -19.06 -8.12
CA GLU A 177 -6.07 -20.37 -8.70
C GLU A 177 -7.59 -20.56 -8.65
N ALA A 178 -8.19 -20.91 -9.78
CA ALA A 178 -9.62 -21.18 -9.89
C ALA A 178 -9.89 -22.29 -10.92
N ARG A 179 -10.93 -23.10 -10.66
CA ARG A 179 -11.34 -24.17 -11.55
C ARG A 179 -12.39 -23.67 -12.54
N VAL A 180 -12.03 -23.56 -13.81
CA VAL A 180 -12.91 -23.16 -14.91
C VAL A 180 -13.22 -24.41 -15.73
N GLU A 181 -14.48 -24.85 -15.77
CA GLU A 181 -14.93 -25.98 -16.62
C GLU A 181 -14.12 -27.27 -16.47
N ASN A 182 -13.79 -27.62 -15.22
CA ASN A 182 -12.96 -28.76 -14.84
C ASN A 182 -11.45 -28.59 -15.02
N GLU A 183 -10.98 -27.49 -15.61
CA GLU A 183 -9.56 -27.15 -15.71
C GLU A 183 -9.13 -26.18 -14.59
N ASP A 184 -7.98 -26.43 -13.98
CA ASP A 184 -7.38 -25.50 -13.03
C ASP A 184 -6.60 -24.44 -13.80
N ARG A 185 -7.02 -23.17 -13.66
CA ARG A 185 -6.33 -22.02 -14.25
C ARG A 185 -5.65 -21.21 -13.15
N VAL A 186 -4.50 -20.62 -13.52
CA VAL A 186 -3.68 -19.81 -12.63
C VAL A 186 -3.46 -18.45 -13.28
N TRP A 187 -3.75 -17.38 -12.54
CA TRP A 187 -3.51 -16.01 -12.95
C TRP A 187 -2.47 -15.38 -12.04
N GLU A 188 -1.57 -14.58 -12.60
CA GLU A 188 -0.64 -13.75 -11.85
C GLU A 188 -1.40 -12.63 -11.15
N PHE A 189 -1.19 -12.47 -9.84
CA PHE A 189 -1.94 -11.57 -9.00
C PHE A 189 -0.99 -10.69 -8.19
N GLU A 190 -0.66 -9.53 -8.76
CA GLU A 190 0.19 -8.53 -8.12
C GLU A 190 -0.49 -7.15 -7.95
N PRO A 191 -1.75 -7.07 -7.46
CA PRO A 191 -2.38 -5.78 -7.23
C PRO A 191 -1.79 -5.07 -6.01
N VAL A 192 -1.89 -3.75 -6.02
CA VAL A 192 -1.84 -2.96 -4.79
C VAL A 192 -3.16 -3.15 -4.05
N VAL A 193 -3.10 -3.65 -2.81
CA VAL A 193 -4.30 -3.89 -2.02
C VAL A 193 -4.52 -2.76 -1.02
N VAL A 194 -5.69 -2.13 -1.08
CA VAL A 194 -6.14 -1.14 -0.09
C VAL A 194 -7.27 -1.75 0.72
N TRP A 195 -7.00 -2.13 1.96
CA TRP A 195 -8.01 -2.63 2.89
C TRP A 195 -8.62 -1.48 3.68
N VAL A 196 -9.86 -1.16 3.36
CA VAL A 196 -10.67 -0.21 4.13
C VAL A 196 -11.31 -0.98 5.29
N ARG A 197 -10.79 -0.74 6.49
CA ARG A 197 -11.08 -1.49 7.71
C ARG A 197 -11.88 -0.62 8.68
N ARG A 198 -12.83 -1.22 9.39
CA ARG A 198 -13.44 -0.55 10.55
C ARG A 198 -12.39 -0.22 11.60
N GLU A 199 -12.34 1.03 12.03
CA GLU A 199 -11.46 1.44 13.12
C GLU A 199 -11.70 0.59 14.38
N GLY A 200 -10.60 0.19 15.03
CA GLY A 200 -10.67 -0.66 16.21
C GLY A 200 -11.02 -2.13 15.96
N ALA A 201 -11.25 -2.56 14.71
CA ALA A 201 -11.49 -3.97 14.42
C ALA A 201 -10.31 -4.86 14.83
N GLU A 202 -10.62 -5.91 15.59
CA GLU A 202 -9.65 -6.95 15.93
C GLU A 202 -9.52 -7.94 14.78
N VAL A 203 -8.29 -8.09 14.28
CA VAL A 203 -7.99 -9.02 13.18
C VAL A 203 -6.70 -9.76 13.54
N PRO A 204 -6.57 -11.04 13.18
CA PRO A 204 -5.34 -11.76 13.44
C PRO A 204 -4.12 -11.07 12.81
N TRP A 205 -3.01 -11.04 13.55
CA TRP A 205 -1.83 -10.28 13.15
C TRP A 205 -1.18 -10.77 11.85
N TRP A 206 -1.33 -12.07 11.55
CA TRP A 206 -0.85 -12.64 10.30
C TRP A 206 -1.59 -12.07 9.08
N VAL A 207 -2.82 -11.56 9.24
CA VAL A 207 -3.53 -10.81 8.18
C VAL A 207 -2.94 -9.42 8.04
N THR A 208 -2.82 -8.67 9.15
CA THR A 208 -2.29 -7.30 9.14
C THR A 208 -0.85 -7.24 8.63
N ASP A 209 -0.10 -8.32 8.77
CA ASP A 209 1.28 -8.40 8.32
C ASP A 209 1.44 -8.24 6.80
N HIS A 210 0.40 -8.54 6.02
CA HIS A 210 0.39 -8.33 4.57
C HIS A 210 0.34 -6.86 4.14
N PHE A 211 0.01 -5.96 5.06
CA PHE A 211 -0.17 -4.55 4.78
C PHE A 211 1.01 -3.78 5.37
N MET A 212 1.83 -3.14 4.54
CA MET A 212 3.02 -2.42 5.03
C MET A 212 2.68 -1.05 5.58
N CYS A 213 1.65 -0.40 5.02
CA CYS A 213 1.19 0.91 5.46
C CYS A 213 -0.15 0.82 6.18
N GLY A 214 -0.37 1.76 7.10
CA GLY A 214 -1.59 1.97 7.85
C GLY A 214 -1.84 3.45 8.04
N THR A 215 -3.09 3.87 8.00
CA THR A 215 -3.50 5.23 8.33
C THR A 215 -4.94 5.26 8.81
N THR A 216 -5.27 6.22 9.66
CA THR A 216 -6.65 6.51 10.06
C THR A 216 -7.10 7.77 9.34
N VAL A 217 -8.30 7.73 8.76
CA VAL A 217 -8.83 8.87 8.01
C VAL A 217 -10.23 9.17 8.48
N ASP A 218 -10.50 10.44 8.81
CA ASP A 218 -11.85 10.94 9.00
C ASP A 218 -12.53 11.09 7.62
N PRO A 219 -13.50 10.22 7.29
CA PRO A 219 -14.20 10.28 6.01
C PRO A 219 -15.05 11.54 5.88
N PHE A 220 -15.51 12.15 6.98
CA PHE A 220 -16.37 13.34 6.96
C PHE A 220 -15.61 14.60 6.60
N ALA A 221 -14.34 14.70 6.99
CA ALA A 221 -13.44 15.80 6.62
C ALA A 221 -13.04 15.82 5.13
N MET A 222 -13.37 14.79 4.34
CA MET A 222 -13.00 14.71 2.93
C MET A 222 -14.17 14.98 1.98
N ASP A 223 -13.90 15.61 0.84
CA ASP A 223 -14.90 15.79 -0.21
C ASP A 223 -15.12 14.50 -1.02
N LYS A 224 -16.38 14.24 -1.40
CA LYS A 224 -16.70 13.16 -2.34
C LYS A 224 -16.16 13.50 -3.73
N PRO A 225 -15.73 12.49 -4.51
CA PRO A 225 -15.32 12.74 -5.88
C PRO A 225 -16.49 13.33 -6.69
N PRO A 226 -16.22 14.28 -7.61
CA PRO A 226 -17.24 14.88 -8.45
C PRO A 226 -17.82 13.84 -9.41
N ARG A 227 -19.12 13.97 -9.71
CA ARG A 227 -19.79 13.07 -10.66
C ARG A 227 -19.21 13.25 -12.06
N GLY A 228 -18.94 12.15 -12.75
CA GLY A 228 -18.42 12.18 -14.12
C GLY A 228 -16.94 12.56 -14.21
N LEU A 229 -16.18 12.41 -13.11
CA LEU A 229 -14.73 12.44 -13.17
C LEU A 229 -14.27 11.42 -14.21
N ARG A 230 -13.59 11.90 -15.25
CA ARG A 230 -13.13 11.03 -16.34
C ARG A 230 -11.91 10.25 -15.84
N PRO A 231 -11.82 8.94 -16.14
CA PRO A 231 -10.58 8.22 -16.01
C PRO A 231 -9.46 8.98 -16.74
N GLY A 232 -8.35 9.18 -16.06
CA GLY A 232 -7.29 10.06 -16.52
C GLY A 232 -5.98 9.72 -15.81
N ALA A 233 -4.88 9.80 -16.54
CA ALA A 233 -3.54 9.59 -15.99
C ALA A 233 -2.92 10.94 -15.63
N ILE A 234 -3.41 11.59 -14.57
CA ILE A 234 -2.80 12.84 -14.07
C ILE A 234 -1.34 12.59 -13.70
N ILE A 235 -1.11 11.47 -13.00
CA ILE A 235 0.20 10.88 -12.79
C ILE A 235 0.27 9.62 -13.68
N PRO A 236 1.04 9.67 -14.79
CA PRO A 236 1.16 8.53 -15.70
C PRO A 236 1.84 7.32 -15.06
N GLN A 237 1.48 6.11 -15.50
CA GLN A 237 2.16 4.87 -15.10
C GLN A 237 3.68 4.89 -15.33
N PRO A 238 4.19 5.40 -16.48
CA PRO A 238 5.63 5.52 -16.67
C PRO A 238 6.32 6.35 -15.57
N TYR A 239 5.65 7.37 -15.05
CA TYR A 239 6.18 8.21 -13.99
C TYR A 239 6.29 7.46 -12.66
N LEU A 240 5.27 6.67 -12.29
CA LEU A 240 5.34 5.78 -11.13
C LEU A 240 6.46 4.75 -11.27
N LYS A 241 6.61 4.17 -12.47
CA LYS A 241 7.68 3.23 -12.78
C LYS A 241 9.07 3.87 -12.62
N THR A 242 9.26 5.10 -13.09
CA THR A 242 10.51 5.86 -12.87
C THR A 242 10.80 6.01 -11.38
N LEU A 243 9.81 6.36 -10.55
CA LEU A 243 9.97 6.46 -9.10
C LEU A 243 10.33 5.12 -8.45
N SER A 244 9.72 4.02 -8.88
CA SER A 244 10.07 2.67 -8.39
C SER A 244 11.50 2.28 -8.75
N LEU A 245 11.95 2.60 -9.97
CA LEU A 245 13.30 2.31 -10.44
C LEU A 245 14.38 3.16 -9.75
N LEU A 246 14.01 4.26 -9.11
CA LEU A 246 14.90 5.08 -8.29
C LEU A 246 15.17 4.51 -6.89
N LEU A 247 14.33 3.58 -6.40
CA LEU A 247 14.45 3.04 -5.04
C LEU A 247 15.81 2.37 -4.76
N PRO A 248 16.38 1.55 -5.66
CA PRO A 248 17.67 0.91 -5.40
C PRO A 248 18.83 1.90 -5.25
N TYR A 249 18.73 3.08 -5.86
CA TYR A 249 19.75 4.14 -5.84
C TYR A 249 19.62 5.09 -4.64
N THR A 250 18.55 4.97 -3.87
CA THR A 250 18.33 5.78 -2.67
C THR A 250 18.97 5.09 -1.48
N HIS A 251 20.12 5.58 -1.02
CA HIS A 251 20.88 4.93 0.05
C HIS A 251 20.39 5.33 1.44
N ILE A 252 20.25 4.33 2.31
CA ILE A 252 19.96 4.56 3.72
C ILE A 252 21.28 4.76 4.45
N HIS A 253 21.47 5.94 5.04
CA HIS A 253 22.66 6.20 5.84
C HIS A 253 22.79 5.18 6.99
N ALA A 254 24.01 4.76 7.32
CA ALA A 254 24.25 3.70 8.31
C ALA A 254 23.60 3.98 9.67
N SER A 255 23.56 5.25 10.11
CA SER A 255 22.87 5.64 11.35
C SER A 255 21.37 5.37 11.31
N ILE A 256 20.71 5.60 10.16
CA ILE A 256 19.29 5.29 9.97
C ILE A 256 19.07 3.79 9.89
N SER A 257 19.94 3.04 9.21
CA SER A 257 19.84 1.57 9.17
C SER A 257 19.93 0.94 10.57
N MET A 258 20.88 1.41 11.38
CA MET A 258 20.98 1.04 12.80
C MET A 258 19.76 1.48 13.60
N HIS A 259 19.24 2.69 13.36
CA HIS A 259 18.03 3.18 14.02
C HIS A 259 16.81 2.32 13.70
N ILE A 260 16.56 1.98 12.43
CA ILE A 260 15.49 1.07 12.01
C ILE A 260 15.60 -0.25 12.76
N SER A 261 16.80 -0.83 12.79
CA SER A 261 17.04 -2.12 13.47
C SER A 261 16.77 -2.03 14.98
N ASN A 262 17.26 -0.98 15.63
CA ASN A 262 17.03 -0.74 17.06
C ASN A 262 15.55 -0.49 17.36
N LEU A 263 14.85 0.27 16.52
CA LEU A 263 13.43 0.57 16.65
C LEU A 263 12.59 -0.72 16.56
N LEU A 264 12.80 -1.53 15.51
CA LEU A 264 12.07 -2.78 15.32
C LEU A 264 12.36 -3.77 16.46
N SER A 265 13.62 -3.84 16.93
CA SER A 265 14.00 -4.65 18.08
C SER A 265 13.34 -4.17 19.38
N ALA A 266 13.35 -2.87 19.62
CA ALA A 266 12.72 -2.27 20.80
C ALA A 266 11.22 -2.55 20.81
N ILE A 267 10.51 -2.31 19.70
CA ILE A 267 9.06 -2.54 19.59
C ILE A 267 8.72 -4.02 19.82
N THR A 268 9.48 -4.95 19.22
CA THR A 268 9.19 -6.38 19.32
C THR A 268 9.48 -6.98 20.70
N THR A 269 10.43 -6.40 21.43
CA THR A 269 10.83 -6.88 22.76
C THR A 269 10.17 -6.11 23.91
N HIS A 270 9.43 -5.04 23.62
CA HIS A 270 8.83 -4.21 24.67
C HIS A 270 7.69 -4.94 25.41
N PRO A 271 7.67 -4.96 26.75
CA PRO A 271 6.65 -5.66 27.54
C PRO A 271 5.24 -5.06 27.42
N SER A 272 5.12 -3.75 27.23
CA SER A 272 3.82 -3.08 27.12
C SER A 272 3.29 -2.96 25.70
N LEU A 273 4.07 -3.35 24.67
CA LEU A 273 3.65 -3.22 23.26
C LEU A 273 3.43 -4.59 22.63
N HIS A 274 2.24 -4.79 22.09
CA HIS A 274 1.93 -5.90 21.20
C HIS A 274 2.29 -5.49 19.77
N SER A 275 3.16 -6.25 19.10
CA SER A 275 3.62 -5.91 17.75
C SER A 275 3.49 -7.08 16.76
N ALA A 276 2.98 -6.77 15.56
CA ALA A 276 2.92 -7.66 14.41
C ALA A 276 4.05 -7.36 13.41
N ILE A 277 5.31 -7.42 13.86
CA ILE A 277 6.48 -7.17 13.01
C ILE A 277 7.10 -8.51 12.65
N THR A 278 6.90 -8.96 11.41
CA THR A 278 7.50 -10.20 10.89
C THR A 278 8.77 -9.91 10.10
N SER A 279 9.48 -10.95 9.69
CA SER A 279 10.60 -10.84 8.74
C SER A 279 10.21 -10.22 7.39
N ARG A 280 8.92 -10.28 7.01
CA ARG A 280 8.41 -9.58 5.82
C ARG A 280 8.43 -8.08 6.05
N ALA A 281 7.87 -7.62 7.18
CA ALA A 281 7.87 -6.21 7.54
C ALA A 281 9.30 -5.66 7.66
N VAL A 282 10.19 -6.38 8.34
CA VAL A 282 11.62 -5.98 8.50
C VAL A 282 12.31 -5.80 7.14
N ARG A 283 12.04 -6.67 6.16
CA ARG A 283 12.63 -6.58 4.81
C ARG A 283 12.03 -5.46 3.96
N ALA A 284 10.73 -5.21 4.08
CA ALA A 284 10.06 -4.15 3.32
C ALA A 284 10.31 -2.76 3.89
N PHE A 285 10.56 -2.65 5.20
CA PHE A 285 10.72 -1.37 5.91
C PHE A 285 11.71 -0.41 5.23
N PRO A 286 12.96 -0.84 4.92
CA PRO A 286 13.94 0.02 4.26
C PRO A 286 13.46 0.56 2.90
N ILE A 287 12.67 -0.22 2.16
CA ILE A 287 12.18 0.14 0.83
C ILE A 287 11.17 1.29 0.94
N TYR A 288 10.28 1.25 1.94
CA TYR A 288 9.35 2.34 2.21
C TYR A 288 10.04 3.60 2.71
N VAL A 289 11.10 3.46 3.51
CA VAL A 289 11.93 4.58 3.95
C VAL A 289 12.59 5.29 2.75
N ARG A 290 13.10 4.53 1.78
CA ARG A 290 13.63 5.07 0.51
C ARG A 290 12.57 5.75 -0.32
N ALA A 291 11.42 5.10 -0.49
CA ALA A 291 10.30 5.67 -1.25
C ALA A 291 9.81 6.98 -0.63
N HIS A 292 9.73 7.05 0.70
CA HIS A 292 9.41 8.29 1.40
C HIS A 292 10.48 9.36 1.18
N ARG A 293 11.77 8.99 1.21
CA ARG A 293 12.87 9.93 0.89
C ARG A 293 12.72 10.52 -0.51
N LEU A 294 12.38 9.73 -1.51
CA LEU A 294 12.11 10.22 -2.87
C LEU A 294 10.96 11.23 -2.92
N LEU A 295 10.00 11.10 -1.99
CA LEU A 295 8.84 11.99 -1.94
C LEU A 295 9.06 13.25 -1.10
N VAL A 296 9.96 13.27 -0.11
CA VAL A 296 9.99 14.33 0.94
C VAL A 296 11.15 15.32 0.81
N GLY A 297 12.07 15.15 -0.13
CA GLY A 297 13.14 16.13 -0.31
C GLY A 297 13.76 16.13 -1.69
N ASP A 298 14.50 17.19 -1.95
CA ASP A 298 15.18 17.43 -3.21
C ASP A 298 16.33 16.42 -3.38
N PHE A 299 16.60 15.99 -4.61
CA PHE A 299 17.73 15.14 -4.95
C PHE A 299 18.11 15.32 -6.42
N THR A 300 19.39 15.29 -6.74
CA THR A 300 19.84 15.49 -8.12
C THR A 300 19.85 14.16 -8.87
N LEU A 301 19.01 14.02 -9.90
CA LEU A 301 19.08 12.88 -10.81
C LEU A 301 20.40 12.89 -11.60
N PRO A 302 21.18 11.78 -11.62
CA PRO A 302 22.30 11.67 -12.53
C PRO A 302 21.87 11.85 -13.99
N HIS A 303 22.63 12.61 -14.78
CA HIS A 303 22.33 12.85 -16.20
C HIS A 303 22.17 11.57 -17.03
N LEU A 304 22.83 10.48 -16.63
CA LEU A 304 22.76 9.18 -17.30
C LEU A 304 21.64 8.29 -16.79
N PHE A 305 20.90 8.70 -15.76
CA PHE A 305 19.85 7.88 -15.15
C PHE A 305 18.75 7.54 -16.16
N GLU A 306 18.24 8.55 -16.89
CA GLU A 306 17.21 8.34 -17.91
C GLU A 306 17.67 7.39 -19.02
N VAL A 307 18.94 7.53 -19.44
CA VAL A 307 19.55 6.65 -20.45
C VAL A 307 19.60 5.20 -19.95
N LYS A 308 20.04 4.98 -18.71
CA LYS A 308 20.08 3.63 -18.12
C LYS A 308 18.68 3.06 -17.87
N LEU A 309 17.71 3.90 -17.53
CA LEU A 309 16.30 3.52 -17.37
C LEU A 309 15.77 2.89 -18.66
N HIS A 310 16.01 3.56 -19.79
CA HIS A 310 15.59 3.07 -21.11
C HIS A 310 16.34 1.80 -21.55
N GLN A 311 17.60 1.63 -21.13
CA GLN A 311 18.36 0.41 -21.38
C GLN A 311 17.81 -0.78 -20.57
N GLN A 312 17.51 -0.58 -19.28
CA GLN A 312 17.00 -1.63 -18.40
C GLN A 312 15.62 -2.14 -18.85
N ASP A 313 14.75 -1.23 -19.33
CA ASP A 313 13.45 -1.60 -19.90
C ASP A 313 13.56 -2.40 -21.19
N SER A 314 14.58 -2.12 -22.01
CA SER A 314 14.83 -2.83 -23.25
C SER A 314 15.42 -4.23 -23.01
N GLU A 315 16.17 -4.41 -21.93
CA GLU A 315 16.78 -5.69 -21.57
C GLU A 315 15.84 -6.59 -20.76
N GLY A 316 14.97 -6.03 -19.91
CA GLY A 316 14.05 -6.79 -19.05
C GLY A 316 13.06 -7.69 -19.80
N VAL A 317 12.71 -7.35 -21.04
CA VAL A 317 11.77 -8.15 -21.87
C VAL A 317 12.48 -9.26 -22.66
N GLY A 318 13.81 -9.18 -22.84
CA GLY A 318 14.60 -10.15 -23.61
C GLY A 318 15.60 -10.98 -22.81
N SER A 319 15.90 -10.60 -21.56
CA SER A 319 17.03 -11.16 -20.81
C SER A 319 16.73 -12.40 -19.96
N GLN A 320 15.53 -12.98 -20.04
CA GLN A 320 15.33 -14.35 -19.53
C GLN A 320 16.07 -15.41 -20.37
N ASN A 321 16.53 -15.07 -21.59
CA ASN A 321 17.22 -16.00 -22.49
C ASN A 321 18.68 -15.64 -22.82
N LYS A 322 19.21 -14.51 -22.35
CA LYS A 322 20.63 -14.18 -22.56
C LYS A 322 21.49 -14.82 -21.47
N LYS A 323 21.85 -16.09 -21.70
CA LYS A 323 23.02 -16.71 -21.09
C LYS A 323 24.26 -15.91 -21.48
N GLY A 324 24.69 -14.98 -20.63
CA GLY A 324 26.00 -14.35 -20.74
C GLY A 324 27.08 -15.42 -20.73
N LEU A 325 28.01 -15.34 -21.67
CA LEU A 325 29.20 -16.18 -21.76
C LEU A 325 30.08 -15.91 -20.53
N GLY A 326 29.84 -16.64 -19.44
CA GLY A 326 30.68 -16.59 -18.23
C GLY A 326 29.96 -16.36 -16.91
N GLY A 327 28.63 -16.22 -16.89
CA GLY A 327 27.85 -16.14 -15.65
C GLY A 327 26.40 -16.47 -15.95
N GLY A 328 25.97 -17.69 -15.61
CA GLY A 328 24.57 -18.09 -15.78
C GLY A 328 23.62 -17.29 -14.87
N THR A 329 22.36 -17.69 -14.82
CA THR A 329 21.48 -17.41 -13.68
C THR A 329 22.19 -17.89 -12.41
N GLY A 330 22.84 -16.97 -11.68
CA GLY A 330 23.85 -17.29 -10.65
C GLY A 330 25.32 -16.97 -11.01
N GLY A 331 25.61 -16.03 -11.91
CA GLY A 331 26.93 -15.39 -12.04
C GLY A 331 27.15 -14.29 -11.00
N VAL A 332 28.39 -13.95 -10.66
CA VAL A 332 28.76 -13.06 -9.53
C VAL A 332 27.96 -11.75 -9.48
N ASP A 333 27.69 -11.10 -10.62
CA ASP A 333 26.86 -9.87 -10.65
C ASP A 333 25.39 -10.13 -10.31
N SER A 334 24.85 -11.28 -10.71
CA SER A 334 23.52 -11.73 -10.27
C SER A 334 23.54 -12.20 -8.80
N TRP A 335 24.67 -12.71 -8.29
CA TRP A 335 24.82 -13.00 -6.86
C TRP A 335 24.86 -11.72 -6.05
N ASN A 336 25.45 -10.65 -6.54
CA ASN A 336 25.46 -9.36 -5.86
C ASN A 336 24.02 -8.81 -5.75
N ILE A 337 23.26 -8.85 -6.84
CA ILE A 337 21.83 -8.48 -6.83
C ILE A 337 20.98 -9.44 -5.95
N ILE A 338 21.26 -10.75 -5.98
CA ILE A 338 20.56 -11.78 -5.17
C ILE A 338 20.98 -11.73 -3.69
N ALA A 339 22.21 -11.32 -3.39
CA ALA A 339 22.77 -11.10 -2.06
C ALA A 339 22.38 -9.74 -1.47
N GLY A 340 21.70 -8.90 -2.26
CA GLY A 340 21.21 -7.61 -1.83
C GLY A 340 22.28 -6.51 -1.83
N GLU A 341 23.36 -6.65 -2.62
CA GLU A 341 24.24 -5.52 -2.91
C GLU A 341 23.43 -4.42 -3.59
N GLU A 342 23.41 -3.25 -2.96
CA GLU A 342 22.75 -2.07 -3.48
C GLU A 342 23.52 -1.58 -4.71
N PRO A 343 22.85 -1.25 -5.82
CA PRO A 343 23.54 -0.69 -6.98
C PRO A 343 24.27 0.57 -6.55
N ASP A 344 25.57 0.60 -6.79
CA ASP A 344 26.40 1.74 -6.42
C ASP A 344 26.04 2.95 -7.30
N VAL A 345 25.61 4.04 -6.66
CA VAL A 345 25.38 5.34 -7.32
C VAL A 345 26.66 5.83 -8.01
N ASN A 346 27.84 5.37 -7.59
CA ASN A 346 29.09 5.69 -8.29
C ASN A 346 29.11 5.19 -9.73
N GLY A 347 28.41 4.10 -10.05
CA GLY A 347 28.24 3.64 -11.43
C GLY A 347 27.41 4.59 -12.30
N LEU A 348 26.69 5.55 -11.70
CA LEU A 348 25.96 6.63 -12.38
C LEU A 348 26.75 7.94 -12.46
N ARG A 349 27.95 8.01 -11.86
CA ARG A 349 28.78 9.23 -11.87
C ARG A 349 29.31 9.55 -13.27
N GLN A 350 29.38 10.84 -13.57
CA GLN A 350 30.40 11.36 -14.48
C GLN A 350 31.70 11.51 -13.68
N GLU A 351 32.83 11.15 -14.28
CA GLU A 351 34.15 11.39 -13.69
C GLU A 351 34.31 12.89 -13.40
N GLY A 352 34.38 13.29 -12.11
CA GLY A 352 34.79 14.65 -11.73
C GLY A 352 34.01 15.40 -10.64
N ASN A 353 32.83 14.94 -10.17
CA ASN A 353 32.07 15.62 -9.10
C ASN A 353 31.76 14.68 -7.92
N GLU A 354 32.55 14.77 -6.86
CA GLU A 354 32.33 14.01 -5.61
C GLU A 354 31.39 14.71 -4.62
N GLU A 355 31.17 16.03 -4.75
CA GLU A 355 30.52 16.86 -3.72
C GLU A 355 28.97 16.98 -3.87
N ASP A 356 28.35 16.45 -4.93
CA ASP A 356 26.95 16.78 -5.28
C ASP A 356 25.88 15.75 -4.85
N PHE A 357 26.23 14.65 -4.17
CA PHE A 357 25.31 13.53 -3.93
C PHE A 357 24.72 13.42 -2.51
N ASP A 358 25.02 14.35 -1.60
CA ASP A 358 24.48 14.35 -0.22
C ASP A 358 22.95 14.28 -0.16
N GLY A 359 22.27 14.74 -1.22
CA GLY A 359 20.81 14.65 -1.36
C GLY A 359 20.26 13.22 -1.41
N TRP A 360 21.01 12.19 -1.79
CA TRP A 360 20.46 10.83 -1.93
C TRP A 360 20.33 10.07 -0.62
N HIS A 361 20.92 10.59 0.44
CA HIS A 361 20.90 9.93 1.74
C HIS A 361 19.57 10.14 2.47
N VAL A 362 19.10 9.03 3.04
CA VAL A 362 18.06 9.06 4.06
C VAL A 362 18.66 9.59 5.37
N MET A 363 18.07 10.67 5.90
CA MET A 363 18.50 11.37 7.11
C MET A 363 17.32 11.47 8.09
N PRO A 364 17.53 11.55 9.42
CA PRO A 364 16.42 11.51 10.38
C PRO A 364 15.31 12.54 10.09
N ALA A 365 15.71 13.75 9.70
CA ALA A 365 14.80 14.85 9.38
C ALA A 365 13.87 14.59 8.17
N ASN A 366 14.23 13.69 7.25
CA ASN A 366 13.48 13.45 6.01
C ASN A 366 12.66 12.15 6.01
N VAL A 367 12.65 11.40 7.12
CA VAL A 367 11.87 10.15 7.25
C VAL A 367 10.98 10.08 8.49
N GLN A 368 10.91 11.13 9.30
CA GLN A 368 10.08 11.12 10.52
C GLN A 368 8.60 10.74 10.26
N GLY A 369 8.02 11.22 9.15
CA GLY A 369 6.62 10.93 8.81
C GLY A 369 6.34 9.47 8.43
N VAL A 370 7.35 8.72 7.95
CA VAL A 370 7.14 7.35 7.45
C VAL A 370 6.91 6.34 8.57
N TRP A 371 7.45 6.61 9.77
CA TRP A 371 7.37 5.68 10.91
C TRP A 371 5.92 5.40 11.30
N ASN A 372 5.10 6.45 11.38
CA ASN A 372 3.68 6.33 11.69
C ASN A 372 2.93 5.48 10.69
N VAL A 373 3.14 5.78 9.41
CA VAL A 373 2.48 5.06 8.32
C VAL A 373 2.84 3.58 8.35
N LEU A 374 4.06 3.22 8.76
CA LEU A 374 4.49 1.82 8.79
C LEU A 374 4.14 1.08 10.10
N MET A 375 3.91 1.81 11.20
CA MET A 375 3.74 1.21 12.53
C MET A 375 2.31 1.25 13.07
N ALA A 376 1.49 2.24 12.68
CA ALA A 376 0.21 2.54 13.33
C ALA A 376 -0.73 1.32 13.43
N HIS A 377 -0.81 0.49 12.39
CA HIS A 377 -1.67 -0.70 12.39
C HIS A 377 -0.99 -1.97 12.93
N ARG A 378 0.33 -1.94 13.18
CA ARG A 378 1.14 -3.10 13.60
C ARG A 378 1.43 -3.13 15.09
N VAL A 379 1.41 -1.97 15.74
CA VAL A 379 1.80 -1.83 17.15
C VAL A 379 0.58 -1.39 17.93
N LYS A 380 0.27 -2.11 19.01
CA LYS A 380 -0.82 -1.78 19.94
C LYS A 380 -0.31 -1.86 21.37
N LYS A 381 -0.79 -0.99 22.25
CA LYS A 381 -0.53 -1.14 23.68
C LYS A 381 -1.22 -2.40 24.20
N ARG A 382 -0.48 -3.25 24.91
CA ARG A 382 -1.05 -4.42 25.62
C ARG A 382 -1.98 -3.92 26.72
N ARG A 383 -3.01 -4.71 27.01
CA ARG A 383 -3.76 -4.52 28.27
C ARG A 383 -2.83 -4.90 29.44
N GLU A 384 -3.03 -4.28 30.60
CA GLU A 384 -2.21 -4.52 31.79
C GLU A 384 -2.05 -6.03 32.10
N ARG A 385 -3.15 -6.79 32.01
CA ARG A 385 -3.13 -8.25 32.19
C ARG A 385 -2.25 -8.97 31.17
N GLU A 386 -2.26 -8.56 29.91
CA GLU A 386 -1.46 -9.18 28.85
C GLU A 386 0.03 -8.86 29.01
N GLU A 387 0.34 -7.65 29.44
CA GLU A 387 1.69 -7.21 29.81
C GLU A 387 2.24 -8.03 30.99
N VAL A 388 1.47 -8.16 32.08
CA VAL A 388 1.86 -9.01 33.21
C VAL A 388 2.08 -10.46 32.76
N MET A 389 1.17 -11.01 31.95
CA MET A 389 1.33 -12.36 31.41
C MET A 389 2.57 -12.51 30.52
N TRP A 390 2.93 -11.48 29.76
CA TRP A 390 4.15 -11.45 28.95
C TRP A 390 5.39 -11.48 29.84
N LEU A 391 5.43 -10.64 30.88
CA LEU A 391 6.52 -10.58 31.86
C LEU A 391 6.68 -11.90 32.62
N VAL A 392 5.56 -12.53 33.02
CA VAL A 392 5.55 -13.81 33.76
C VAL A 392 5.99 -14.98 32.89
N LYS A 393 5.51 -15.04 31.64
CA LYS A 393 5.95 -16.08 30.69
C LYS A 393 7.42 -15.93 30.33
N GLY A 394 7.95 -14.72 30.46
CA GLY A 394 9.28 -14.33 30.02
C GLY A 394 9.41 -14.43 28.49
N PRO A 395 10.32 -13.68 27.85
CA PRO A 395 10.85 -14.16 26.60
C PRO A 395 11.48 -15.53 26.89
N ALA A 396 11.23 -16.55 26.08
CA ALA A 396 11.84 -17.89 26.24
C ALA A 396 13.39 -17.90 26.18
N HIS A 397 14.01 -16.72 26.13
CA HIS A 397 15.44 -16.47 26.21
C HIS A 397 15.77 -16.04 27.65
N GLY A 398 16.12 -17.01 28.49
CA GLY A 398 16.51 -16.79 29.87
C GLY A 398 17.70 -15.83 29.98
N GLY A 399 17.42 -14.60 30.39
CA GLY A 399 18.45 -13.58 30.63
C GLY A 399 17.84 -12.37 31.31
N ARG A 400 17.76 -12.38 32.64
CA ARG A 400 17.50 -11.17 33.44
C ARG A 400 18.67 -10.20 33.19
N ARG A 401 18.48 -9.23 32.30
CA ARG A 401 19.32 -8.03 32.24
C ARG A 401 18.49 -6.84 32.67
N SER A 402 18.72 -6.39 33.90
CA SER A 402 18.34 -5.06 34.36
C SER A 402 19.17 -4.03 33.59
N ALA A 403 18.59 -3.44 32.54
CA ALA A 403 19.20 -2.32 31.83
C ALA A 403 18.92 -1.01 32.60
N PRO A 404 19.88 -0.06 32.66
CA PRO A 404 19.68 1.23 33.30
C PRO A 404 18.73 2.09 32.47
N GLY A 405 17.67 2.61 33.11
CA GLY A 405 16.72 3.54 32.51
C GLY A 405 17.36 4.88 32.17
N GLY A 406 16.98 5.44 31.02
CA GLY A 406 17.36 6.81 30.67
C GLY A 406 17.17 7.21 29.20
N SER A 407 17.22 6.28 28.24
CA SER A 407 17.12 6.64 26.79
C SER A 407 16.01 5.92 26.04
N ILE A 408 15.57 4.76 26.53
CA ILE A 408 14.50 3.98 25.88
C ILE A 408 13.14 4.63 26.09
N ASP A 409 12.90 5.25 27.25
CA ASP A 409 11.63 5.92 27.56
C ASP A 409 11.35 7.14 26.68
N ASP A 410 12.38 7.85 26.19
CA ASP A 410 12.21 8.98 25.27
C ASP A 410 11.82 8.51 23.87
N ILE A 411 12.46 7.46 23.36
CA ILE A 411 12.06 6.79 22.11
C ILE A 411 10.67 6.16 22.28
N LEU A 412 10.35 5.63 23.46
CA LEU A 412 9.03 5.09 23.76
C LEU A 412 7.96 6.17 23.79
N ASN A 413 8.24 7.30 24.43
CA ASN A 413 7.36 8.46 24.47
C ASN A 413 7.23 9.09 23.08
N GLU A 414 8.27 9.06 22.25
CA GLU A 414 8.18 9.42 20.85
C GLU A 414 7.28 8.42 20.13
N ILE A 415 7.54 7.12 20.16
CA ILE A 415 6.70 6.09 19.52
C ILE A 415 5.23 6.16 20.00
N ILE A 416 4.97 6.37 21.29
CA ILE A 416 3.63 6.47 21.89
C ILE A 416 2.97 7.83 21.63
N ARG A 417 3.73 8.90 21.36
CA ARG A 417 3.19 10.19 20.91
C ARG A 417 2.95 10.22 19.39
N THR A 418 3.66 9.37 18.66
CA THR A 418 3.67 9.35 17.19
C THR A 418 2.63 8.34 16.68
N ILE A 419 2.45 7.18 17.35
CA ILE A 419 1.26 6.30 17.27
C ILE A 419 0.11 6.93 18.06
#